data_AF-A0AB39Z1S9-F1
#
_entry.id   AF-A0AB39Z1S9-F1
#
_cell.length_a   1.000
_cell.length_b   1.000
_cell.length_c   1.000
_cell.angle_alpha   90.00
_cell.angle_beta   90.00
_cell.angle_gamma   90.00
#
_symmetry.space_group_name_H-M   'P 1'
#
loop_
_entity.id
_entity.type
_entity.pdbx_description
1 polymer ?
#
loop_
_entity_poly.entity_id
_entity_poly.type
_entity_poly.pdbx_seq_one_letter_code
_entity_poly.pdbx_strand_id
1 'polypeptide(L)'
;MATSSKRKNDQGGVIGTSSSQDLVTDQNSGRRQEQKVYTFSDRPSPKPAAQPGVHAKDGEKTKPQKTILEEHGIILGKVIGTGNYAKVKIGFSEEYGKRVAVKIISKVKAPSEYTQKFLPREIEAVKGLHHDNLITFYQSIETSHRVYLIMQLAENGTLLDYVRERKFLDEPQSRTLFKQLVSAVEYIHSKGVVHRDIKCENLLLDENWNLKLIDFGFARKDTRTPDYQVILSKTFCGSYAYASPEILKGVAYDPFMSDIWACGVVCYAMIFGRLPYDGSNVHILLKRINQSLVFPKSPSASSECKHMIMHILAPVKIRYNIPQVKDDPWYLLK
;
A
#
# COMPACT_ATOMS: atom_id res chain seq x y z
N MET A 1 12.12 -3.06 -17.61
CA MET A 1 13.32 -2.42 -18.20
C MET A 1 13.69 -1.27 -17.26
N ALA A 2 14.90 -1.13 -16.73
CA ALA A 2 16.20 -1.48 -17.26
C ALA A 2 17.15 -1.97 -16.16
N THR A 3 17.75 -3.13 -16.38
CA THR A 3 19.05 -3.53 -15.86
C THR A 3 20.09 -3.02 -16.86
N SER A 4 21.19 -2.41 -16.39
CA SER A 4 22.34 -2.09 -17.24
C SER A 4 23.58 -2.81 -16.74
N SER A 5 24.27 -3.42 -17.71
CA SER A 5 25.37 -4.37 -17.57
C SER A 5 26.69 -3.73 -17.13
N LYS A 6 27.46 -4.55 -16.42
CA LYS A 6 28.88 -4.39 -16.12
C LYS A 6 29.72 -4.27 -17.40
N ARG A 7 30.73 -3.39 -17.38
CA ARG A 7 32.00 -3.57 -18.10
C ARG A 7 33.15 -3.51 -17.10
N LYS A 8 34.04 -4.50 -17.18
CA LYS A 8 35.34 -4.56 -16.53
C LYS A 8 36.32 -3.62 -17.26
N ASN A 9 37.19 -2.96 -16.51
CA ASN A 9 38.59 -2.79 -16.87
C ASN A 9 39.41 -2.65 -15.57
N ASP A 10 40.32 -3.60 -15.36
CA ASP A 10 41.40 -3.55 -14.38
C ASP A 10 42.54 -2.71 -14.95
N GLN A 11 43.16 -1.86 -14.10
CA GLN A 11 44.60 -1.82 -13.89
C GLN A 11 44.97 -0.88 -12.72
N GLY A 12 45.40 -1.49 -11.62
CA GLY A 12 46.67 -1.21 -10.95
C GLY A 12 46.89 0.14 -10.23
N GLY A 13 46.87 0.10 -8.89
CA GLY A 13 48.01 0.60 -8.10
C GLY A 13 47.78 1.73 -7.10
N VAL A 14 47.73 1.33 -5.82
CA VAL A 14 48.52 1.84 -4.66
C VAL A 14 47.70 2.25 -3.42
N ILE A 15 48.16 1.61 -2.35
CA ILE A 15 47.89 1.61 -0.91
C ILE A 15 47.57 2.98 -0.30
N GLY A 16 46.54 3.02 0.54
CA GLY A 16 46.26 4.06 1.53
C GLY A 16 45.33 3.55 2.62
N THR A 17 45.88 3.27 3.80
CA THR A 17 45.16 2.92 5.03
C THR A 17 44.41 4.12 5.58
N SER A 18 43.16 3.94 6.02
CA SER A 18 42.54 4.80 7.03
C SER A 18 41.34 4.09 7.67
N SER A 19 41.42 3.93 8.99
CA SER A 19 40.35 3.51 9.88
C SER A 19 39.30 4.62 10.03
N SER A 20 38.06 4.24 10.32
CA SER A 20 37.40 4.51 11.60
C SER A 20 35.88 4.49 11.47
N GLN A 21 35.29 3.93 12.52
CA GLN A 21 33.88 3.89 12.85
C GLN A 21 33.26 5.29 12.83
N ASP A 22 31.96 5.38 12.52
CA ASP A 22 31.07 6.32 13.21
C ASP A 22 29.64 5.78 13.22
N LEU A 23 29.36 5.03 14.30
CA LEU A 23 28.03 4.93 14.88
C LEU A 23 27.73 6.28 15.54
N VAL A 24 26.95 7.14 14.89
CA VAL A 24 26.42 8.32 15.58
C VAL A 24 25.28 7.86 16.49
N THR A 25 25.64 7.61 17.75
CA THR A 25 24.73 7.68 18.89
C THR A 25 24.32 9.13 19.08
N ASP A 26 23.07 9.45 18.81
CA ASP A 26 22.52 10.77 19.15
C ASP A 26 22.07 10.75 20.61
N GLN A 27 23.02 11.07 21.50
CA GLN A 27 22.78 11.44 22.90
C GLN A 27 23.11 12.92 23.07
N ASN A 28 22.15 13.81 22.83
CA ASN A 28 21.79 14.93 23.72
C ASN A 28 20.89 15.94 22.99
N SER A 29 19.63 15.99 23.36
CA SER A 29 19.00 17.28 23.68
C SER A 29 17.85 17.04 24.63
N GLY A 30 17.95 17.56 25.85
CA GLY A 30 16.86 17.60 26.84
C GLY A 30 15.68 18.50 26.44
N ARG A 31 15.45 18.70 25.13
CA ARG A 31 14.24 19.33 24.61
C ARG A 31 13.23 18.23 24.31
N ARG A 32 12.07 18.26 24.99
CA ARG A 32 10.87 17.55 24.52
C ARG A 32 10.68 17.92 23.05
N GLN A 33 10.89 16.96 22.14
CA GLN A 33 10.56 17.17 20.75
C GLN A 33 9.04 17.42 20.67
N GLU A 34 8.63 18.45 19.94
CA GLU A 34 7.21 18.61 19.61
C GLU A 34 6.73 17.38 18.85
N GLN A 35 5.64 16.79 19.34
CA GLN A 35 5.07 15.54 18.83
C GLN A 35 3.59 15.72 18.58
N LYS A 36 3.10 15.11 17.52
CA LYS A 36 1.66 14.97 17.24
C LYS A 36 1.32 13.49 17.14
N VAL A 37 0.28 13.08 17.85
CA VAL A 37 -0.19 11.68 17.88
C VAL A 37 -1.62 11.67 17.37
N TYR A 38 -1.90 10.80 16.40
CA TYR A 38 -3.24 10.59 15.88
C TYR A 38 -3.60 9.11 16.00
N THR A 39 -4.72 8.80 16.64
CA THR A 39 -5.25 7.43 16.76
C THR A 39 -6.44 7.25 15.81
N PHE A 40 -6.61 6.03 15.29
CA PHE A 40 -7.61 5.71 14.25
C PHE A 40 -8.65 4.68 14.72
N SER A 41 -8.67 4.32 16.00
CA SER A 41 -9.62 3.37 16.57
C SER A 41 -10.65 4.06 17.48
N ASP A 42 -11.90 3.60 17.46
CA ASP A 42 -12.97 4.02 18.39
C ASP A 42 -12.79 3.50 19.84
N ARG A 43 -11.66 2.87 20.15
CA ARG A 43 -11.35 2.51 21.55
C ARG A 43 -11.00 3.78 22.31
N PRO A 44 -11.58 3.99 23.52
CA PRO A 44 -11.30 5.18 24.30
C PRO A 44 -9.80 5.26 24.59
N SER A 45 -9.25 6.47 24.45
CA SER A 45 -7.87 6.79 24.83
C SER A 45 -7.59 6.30 26.24
N PRO A 46 -6.44 5.65 26.52
CA PRO A 46 -6.09 5.28 27.89
C PRO A 46 -6.00 6.55 28.73
N LYS A 47 -6.70 6.59 29.87
CA LYS A 47 -6.45 7.61 30.88
C LYS A 47 -4.98 7.53 31.29
N PRO A 48 -4.29 8.66 31.51
CA PRO A 48 -2.93 8.63 32.05
C PRO A 48 -2.95 7.87 33.38
N ALA A 49 -2.07 6.87 33.49
CA ALA A 49 -1.92 6.09 34.71
C ALA A 49 -1.61 7.02 35.89
N ALA A 50 -2.32 6.83 37.00
CA ALA A 50 -2.10 7.56 38.24
C ALA A 50 -0.66 7.35 38.74
N GLN A 51 0.00 8.44 39.13
CA GLN A 51 1.33 8.40 39.74
C GLN A 51 1.25 7.73 41.13
N PRO A 52 2.04 6.69 41.42
CA PRO A 52 2.25 6.26 42.79
C PRO A 52 3.21 7.21 43.51
N GLY A 53 2.91 7.45 44.78
CA GLY A 53 3.60 8.38 45.67
C GLY A 53 5.09 8.11 45.88
N VAL A 54 5.75 9.19 46.28
CA VAL A 54 7.17 9.32 46.56
C VAL A 54 7.57 8.45 47.76
N HIS A 55 8.56 7.58 47.59
CA HIS A 55 9.57 7.30 48.62
C HIS A 55 10.93 6.97 47.97
N ALA A 56 11.95 7.73 48.42
CA ALA A 56 13.39 7.60 48.18
C ALA A 56 13.94 6.25 48.66
N LYS A 57 15.12 5.73 48.30
CA LYS A 57 16.31 6.10 47.50
C LYS A 57 17.04 4.75 47.30
N ASP A 58 17.72 4.53 46.18
CA ASP A 58 19.04 3.86 46.12
C ASP A 58 19.49 3.58 44.67
N GLY A 59 20.74 3.96 44.38
CA GLY A 59 21.52 3.51 43.22
C GLY A 59 21.04 4.00 41.85
N GLU A 60 21.30 5.26 41.50
CA GLU A 60 20.99 5.84 40.19
C GLU A 60 21.92 5.30 39.09
N LYS A 61 21.66 4.05 38.66
CA LYS A 61 21.97 3.64 37.29
C LYS A 61 21.01 4.44 36.41
N THR A 62 21.53 5.37 35.61
CA THR A 62 20.76 6.14 34.64
C THR A 62 19.89 5.17 33.83
N LYS A 63 18.57 5.20 34.05
CA LYS A 63 17.64 4.37 33.28
C LYS A 63 17.84 4.76 31.81
N PRO A 64 18.04 3.79 30.90
CA PRO A 64 18.18 4.12 29.49
C PRO A 64 16.97 4.93 29.04
N GLN A 65 17.24 6.07 28.41
CA GLN A 65 16.20 6.98 27.93
C GLN A 65 15.38 6.22 26.87
N LYS A 66 14.08 6.05 27.14
CA LYS A 66 13.17 5.39 26.21
C LYS A 66 13.12 6.18 24.90
N THR A 67 13.07 5.47 23.78
CA THR A 67 12.78 6.06 22.47
C THR A 67 11.32 6.51 22.41
N ILE A 68 11.02 7.43 21.48
CA ILE A 68 9.64 7.91 21.26
C ILE A 68 8.63 6.77 21.03
N LEU A 69 9.03 5.70 20.36
CA LEU A 69 8.16 4.56 20.13
C LEU A 69 7.93 3.75 21.41
N GLU A 70 8.96 3.57 22.23
CA GLU A 70 8.84 2.90 23.53
C GLU A 70 8.03 3.71 24.54
N GLU A 71 8.05 5.04 24.46
CA GLU A 71 7.14 5.91 25.22
C GLU A 71 5.67 5.68 24.85
N HIS A 72 5.40 5.22 23.62
CA HIS A 72 4.08 4.86 23.11
C HIS A 72 3.81 3.34 23.16
N GLY A 73 4.61 2.57 23.92
CA GLY A 73 4.43 1.13 24.06
C GLY A 73 4.69 0.34 22.77
N ILE A 74 5.50 0.86 21.85
CA ILE A 74 5.89 0.19 20.60
C ILE A 74 7.37 -0.23 20.67
N ILE A 75 7.59 -1.54 20.68
CA ILE A 75 8.94 -2.13 20.68
C ILE A 75 9.29 -2.52 19.24
N LEU A 76 10.29 -1.87 18.64
CA LEU A 76 10.71 -2.15 17.26
C LEU A 76 11.54 -3.43 17.15
N GLY A 77 11.27 -4.19 16.09
CA GLY A 77 12.04 -5.37 15.69
C GLY A 77 12.77 -5.18 14.35
N LYS A 78 12.89 -6.30 13.61
CA LYS A 78 13.59 -6.37 12.32
C LYS A 78 12.93 -5.53 11.22
N VAL A 79 13.74 -5.13 10.24
CA VAL A 79 13.25 -4.51 9.00
C VAL A 79 12.57 -5.57 8.14
N ILE A 80 11.39 -5.25 7.63
CA ILE A 80 10.59 -6.11 6.73
C ILE A 80 10.35 -5.46 5.36
N GLY A 81 10.60 -4.16 5.22
CA GLY A 81 10.51 -3.46 3.94
C GLY A 81 11.39 -2.22 3.91
N THR A 82 11.92 -1.87 2.74
CA THR A 82 12.73 -0.66 2.53
C THR A 82 12.26 0.04 1.26
N GLY A 83 11.93 1.32 1.39
CA GLY A 83 11.68 2.23 0.28
C GLY A 83 12.69 3.38 0.26
N ASN A 84 12.55 4.28 -0.72
CA ASN A 84 13.51 5.37 -0.93
C ASN A 84 13.65 6.32 0.27
N TYR A 85 12.54 6.64 0.91
CA TYR A 85 12.46 7.57 2.06
C TYR A 85 11.75 6.97 3.28
N ALA A 86 11.45 5.67 3.23
CA ALA A 86 10.74 4.97 4.28
C ALA A 86 11.37 3.59 4.57
N LYS A 87 11.28 3.15 5.82
CA LYS A 87 11.57 1.77 6.23
C LYS A 87 10.38 1.20 6.96
N VAL A 88 10.01 -0.03 6.67
CA VAL A 88 8.98 -0.76 7.41
C VAL A 88 9.68 -1.76 8.32
N LYS A 89 9.36 -1.71 9.60
CA LYS A 89 9.83 -2.66 10.60
C LYS A 89 8.64 -3.41 11.20
N ILE A 90 8.87 -4.66 11.60
CA ILE A 90 7.96 -5.29 12.55
C ILE A 90 8.12 -4.61 13.91
N GLY A 91 7.04 -4.50 14.68
CA GLY A 91 7.08 -4.09 16.08
C GLY A 91 6.09 -4.89 16.91
N PHE A 92 6.18 -4.76 18.22
CA PHE A 92 5.17 -5.24 19.16
C PHE A 92 4.50 -4.03 19.81
N SER A 93 3.17 -4.00 19.82
CA SER A 93 2.40 -2.98 20.53
C SER A 93 1.89 -3.54 21.84
N GLU A 94 2.28 -2.89 22.94
CA GLU A 94 1.79 -3.22 24.29
C GLU A 94 0.29 -2.94 24.42
N GLU A 95 -0.20 -1.83 23.84
CA GLU A 95 -1.62 -1.47 23.85
C GLU A 95 -2.51 -2.53 23.19
N TYR A 96 -2.09 -3.05 22.02
CA TYR A 96 -2.87 -4.06 21.29
C TYR A 96 -2.49 -5.50 21.63
N GLY A 97 -1.44 -5.71 22.43
CA GLY A 97 -0.93 -7.04 22.79
C GLY A 97 -0.51 -7.89 21.58
N LYS A 98 -0.10 -7.28 20.46
CA LYS A 98 0.19 -7.99 19.21
C LYS A 98 1.28 -7.36 18.37
N ARG A 99 1.74 -8.12 17.37
CA ARG A 99 2.69 -7.64 16.36
C ARG A 99 2.01 -6.62 15.42
N VAL A 100 2.77 -5.61 15.03
CA VAL A 100 2.36 -4.51 14.15
C VAL A 100 3.42 -4.26 13.09
N ALA A 101 3.04 -3.60 12.00
CA ALA A 101 3.97 -3.01 11.05
C ALA A 101 4.17 -1.53 11.40
N VAL A 102 5.42 -1.08 11.46
CA VAL A 102 5.78 0.33 11.71
C VAL A 102 6.48 0.88 10.47
N LYS A 103 5.77 1.69 9.69
CA LYS A 103 6.31 2.42 8.53
C LYS A 103 6.92 3.73 9.03
N ILE A 104 8.24 3.82 8.93
CA ILE A 104 9.08 4.93 9.41
C ILE A 104 9.47 5.77 8.21
N ILE A 105 8.91 6.96 8.09
CA ILE A 105 9.13 7.91 6.99
C ILE A 105 10.09 8.99 7.46
N SER A 106 11.14 9.28 6.69
CA SER A 106 12.06 10.38 6.96
C SER A 106 11.55 11.66 6.29
N LYS A 107 11.23 12.69 7.06
CA LYS A 107 10.82 14.01 6.55
C LYS A 107 11.95 14.74 5.82
N VAL A 108 13.20 14.43 6.18
CA VAL A 108 14.41 15.03 5.59
C VAL A 108 14.71 14.44 4.21
N LYS A 109 14.53 13.12 4.05
CA LYS A 109 14.82 12.43 2.78
C LYS A 109 13.63 12.42 1.81
N ALA A 110 12.41 12.48 2.34
CA ALA A 110 11.21 12.48 1.52
C ALA A 110 11.08 13.81 0.76
N PRO A 111 10.65 13.79 -0.51
CA PRO A 111 10.31 15.02 -1.22
C PRO A 111 9.28 15.85 -0.46
N SER A 112 9.38 17.17 -0.52
CA SER A 112 8.43 18.08 0.11
C SER A 112 6.99 17.83 -0.36
N GLU A 113 6.79 17.52 -1.64
CA GLU A 113 5.46 17.15 -2.14
C GLU A 113 4.92 15.88 -1.46
N TYR A 114 5.77 14.89 -1.18
CA TYR A 114 5.35 13.69 -0.45
C TYR A 114 4.89 14.02 0.97
N THR A 115 5.69 14.77 1.71
CA THR A 115 5.40 15.07 3.13
C THR A 115 4.26 16.07 3.32
N GLN A 116 4.08 17.02 2.40
CA GLN A 116 3.05 18.06 2.53
C GLN A 116 1.71 17.69 1.90
N LYS A 117 1.69 16.77 0.93
CA LYS A 117 0.48 16.46 0.14
C LYS A 117 0.11 14.99 0.19
N PHE A 118 1.02 14.09 -0.17
CA PHE A 118 0.68 12.67 -0.30
C PHE A 118 0.49 11.98 1.06
N LEU A 119 1.39 12.21 2.03
CA LEU A 119 1.31 11.59 3.35
C LEU A 119 0.10 12.08 4.18
N PRO A 120 -0.22 13.38 4.25
CA PRO A 120 -1.44 13.84 4.91
C PRO A 120 -2.70 13.28 4.26
N ARG A 121 -2.70 13.11 2.92
CA ARG A 121 -3.81 12.47 2.20
C ARG A 121 -3.92 10.98 2.51
N GLU A 122 -2.81 10.25 2.57
CA GLU A 122 -2.78 8.82 2.95
C GLU A 122 -3.44 8.65 4.33
N ILE A 123 -3.00 9.46 5.30
CA ILE A 123 -3.52 9.47 6.67
C ILE A 123 -5.01 9.85 6.72
N GLU A 124 -5.39 10.92 6.02
CA GLU A 124 -6.77 11.39 6.04
C GLU A 124 -7.70 10.43 5.30
N ALA A 125 -7.27 9.86 4.16
CA ALA A 125 -8.05 8.93 3.37
C ALA A 125 -8.47 7.68 4.15
N VAL A 126 -7.58 7.15 4.98
CA VAL A 126 -7.83 5.92 5.77
C VAL A 126 -8.56 6.18 7.08
N LYS A 127 -8.66 7.45 7.49
CA LYS A 127 -9.35 7.83 8.73
C LYS A 127 -10.84 7.48 8.64
N GLY A 128 -11.29 6.65 9.57
CA GLY A 128 -12.67 6.16 9.65
C GLY A 128 -13.03 5.07 8.64
N LEU A 129 -12.05 4.52 7.90
CA LEU A 129 -12.25 3.36 7.05
C LEU A 129 -11.96 2.08 7.84
N HIS A 130 -12.94 1.19 7.89
CA HIS A 130 -12.88 -0.09 8.59
C HIS A 130 -13.54 -1.17 7.74
N HIS A 131 -12.72 -2.11 7.24
CA HIS A 131 -13.18 -3.23 6.42
C HIS A 131 -12.14 -4.36 6.47
N ASP A 132 -12.58 -5.61 6.46
CA ASP A 132 -11.70 -6.78 6.67
C ASP A 132 -10.61 -6.92 5.60
N ASN A 133 -10.84 -6.41 4.40
CA ASN A 133 -9.86 -6.41 3.31
C ASN A 133 -9.12 -5.09 3.11
N LEU A 134 -9.14 -4.19 4.09
CA LEU A 134 -8.26 -3.03 4.18
C LEU A 134 -7.24 -3.25 5.30
N ILE A 135 -6.02 -2.73 5.12
CA ILE A 135 -5.07 -2.72 6.23
C ILE A 135 -5.58 -1.81 7.34
N THR A 136 -5.52 -2.28 8.58
CA THR A 136 -5.89 -1.43 9.71
C THR A 136 -4.77 -0.45 10.03
N PHE A 137 -5.08 0.84 10.07
CA PHE A 137 -4.20 1.87 10.64
C PHE A 137 -4.58 2.03 12.11
N TYR A 138 -3.60 1.95 13.02
CA TYR A 138 -3.85 2.05 14.46
C TYR A 138 -3.56 3.46 14.97
N GLN A 139 -2.36 3.95 14.69
CA GLN A 139 -1.92 5.27 15.11
C GLN A 139 -0.83 5.83 14.20
N SER A 140 -0.67 7.15 14.20
CA SER A 140 0.49 7.82 13.65
C SER A 140 1.16 8.68 14.73
N ILE A 141 2.49 8.68 14.74
CA ILE A 141 3.32 9.49 15.61
C ILE A 141 4.20 10.35 14.73
N GLU A 142 4.10 11.65 14.87
CA GLU A 142 4.86 12.62 14.10
C GLU A 142 5.85 13.35 15.00
N THR A 143 7.11 13.37 14.58
CA THR A 143 8.17 14.19 15.19
C THR A 143 8.66 15.23 14.19
N SER A 144 9.59 16.10 14.60
CA SER A 144 10.22 17.09 13.70
C SER A 144 10.88 16.46 12.46
N HIS A 145 11.43 15.24 12.57
CA HIS A 145 12.22 14.62 11.51
C HIS A 145 11.59 13.38 10.87
N ARG A 146 10.59 12.77 11.51
CA ARG A 146 10.01 11.49 11.07
C ARG A 146 8.50 11.44 11.26
N VAL A 147 7.87 10.57 10.48
CA VAL A 147 6.49 10.12 10.72
C VAL A 147 6.53 8.61 10.88
N TYR A 148 5.88 8.11 11.92
CA TYR A 148 5.72 6.68 12.20
C TYR A 148 4.25 6.34 11.99
N LEU A 149 3.95 5.40 11.09
CA LEU A 149 2.62 4.85 10.91
C LEU A 149 2.60 3.44 11.49
N ILE A 150 1.74 3.21 12.47
CA ILE A 150 1.57 1.93 13.14
C ILE A 150 0.31 1.28 12.57
N MET A 151 0.51 0.13 11.95
CA MET A 151 -0.49 -0.53 11.11
C MET A 151 -0.57 -2.02 11.48
N GLN A 152 -1.65 -2.67 11.05
CA GLN A 152 -1.74 -4.12 11.01
C GLN A 152 -0.52 -4.71 10.29
N LEU A 153 0.02 -5.79 10.84
CA LEU A 153 1.01 -6.61 10.14
C LEU A 153 0.26 -7.57 9.21
N ALA A 154 0.74 -7.67 7.97
CA ALA A 154 0.33 -8.70 7.03
C ALA A 154 1.54 -9.62 6.78
N GLU A 155 1.50 -10.81 7.35
CA GLU A 155 2.64 -11.71 7.51
C GLU A 155 3.14 -12.32 6.20
N ASN A 156 2.24 -12.53 5.23
CA ASN A 156 2.51 -13.29 4.02
C ASN A 156 2.95 -12.42 2.83
N GLY A 157 3.37 -11.17 3.10
CA GLY A 157 3.98 -10.29 2.11
C GLY A 157 2.99 -9.74 1.07
N THR A 158 3.51 -9.37 -0.11
CA THR A 158 2.71 -8.78 -1.19
C THR A 158 2.09 -9.85 -2.08
N LEU A 159 0.93 -9.54 -2.68
CA LEU A 159 0.33 -10.38 -3.71
C LEU A 159 1.26 -10.53 -4.92
N LEU A 160 2.03 -9.50 -5.26
CA LEU A 160 3.00 -9.56 -6.35
C LEU A 160 4.05 -10.66 -6.11
N ASP A 161 4.65 -10.70 -4.92
CA ASP A 161 5.65 -11.71 -4.59
C ASP A 161 5.00 -13.10 -4.55
N TYR A 162 3.78 -13.21 -4.02
CA TYR A 162 3.01 -14.45 -3.98
C TYR A 162 2.76 -15.03 -5.39
N VAL A 163 2.29 -14.20 -6.32
CA VAL A 163 2.08 -14.59 -7.72
C VAL A 163 3.41 -14.95 -8.38
N ARG A 164 4.48 -14.19 -8.14
CA ARG A 164 5.80 -14.44 -8.73
C ARG A 164 6.38 -15.78 -8.28
N GLU A 165 6.30 -16.09 -7.00
CA GLU A 165 6.79 -17.36 -6.43
C GLU A 165 6.06 -18.57 -7.00
N ARG A 166 4.74 -18.45 -7.21
CA ARG A 166 3.90 -19.53 -7.77
C ARG A 166 3.83 -19.53 -9.29
N LYS A 167 4.41 -18.51 -9.94
CA LYS A 167 4.27 -18.16 -11.36
C LYS A 167 2.86 -17.71 -11.76
N PHE A 168 1.81 -18.32 -11.22
CA PHE A 168 0.40 -17.93 -11.34
C PHE A 168 -0.38 -18.60 -10.20
N LEU A 169 -1.61 -18.16 -9.95
CA LEU A 169 -2.50 -18.77 -8.97
C LEU A 169 -3.57 -19.59 -9.69
N ASP A 170 -4.09 -20.62 -9.02
CA ASP A 170 -5.23 -21.34 -9.55
C ASP A 170 -6.48 -20.45 -9.56
N GLU A 171 -7.44 -20.83 -10.39
CA GLU A 171 -8.64 -20.03 -10.61
C GLU A 171 -9.51 -19.88 -9.35
N PRO A 172 -9.78 -20.93 -8.54
CA PRO A 172 -10.51 -20.78 -7.29
C PRO A 172 -9.83 -19.85 -6.27
N GLN A 173 -8.51 -19.94 -6.10
CA GLN A 173 -7.76 -19.06 -5.21
C GLN A 173 -7.79 -17.62 -5.71
N SER A 174 -7.56 -17.42 -7.01
CA SER A 174 -7.64 -16.10 -7.64
C SER A 174 -9.03 -15.48 -7.47
N ARG A 175 -10.09 -16.28 -7.57
CA ARG A 175 -11.47 -15.86 -7.34
C ARG A 175 -11.69 -15.40 -5.91
N THR A 176 -11.22 -16.16 -4.92
CA THR A 176 -11.34 -15.79 -3.50
C THR A 176 -10.66 -14.45 -3.21
N LEU A 177 -9.42 -14.26 -3.68
CA LEU A 177 -8.70 -13.00 -3.50
C LEU A 177 -9.35 -11.85 -4.29
N PHE A 178 -9.86 -12.13 -5.49
CA PHE A 178 -10.56 -11.14 -6.29
C PHE A 178 -11.87 -10.67 -5.64
N LYS A 179 -12.64 -11.57 -5.03
CA LYS A 179 -13.82 -11.22 -4.22
C LYS A 179 -13.47 -10.27 -3.08
N GLN A 180 -12.39 -10.57 -2.36
CA GLN A 180 -11.89 -9.73 -1.28
C GLN A 180 -11.46 -8.33 -1.77
N LEU A 181 -10.79 -8.27 -2.93
CA LEU A 181 -10.42 -7.01 -3.57
C LEU A 181 -11.67 -6.20 -3.98
N VAL A 182 -12.64 -6.82 -4.64
CA VAL A 182 -13.89 -6.16 -5.04
C VAL A 182 -14.66 -5.68 -3.82
N SER A 183 -14.73 -6.46 -2.74
CA SER A 183 -15.35 -6.06 -1.47
C SER A 183 -14.68 -4.82 -0.86
N ALA A 184 -13.34 -4.79 -0.81
CA ALA A 184 -12.59 -3.62 -0.34
C ALA A 184 -12.88 -2.38 -1.19
N VAL A 185 -12.89 -2.53 -2.52
CA VAL A 185 -13.10 -1.43 -3.46
C VAL A 185 -14.54 -0.91 -3.39
N GLU A 186 -15.52 -1.80 -3.32
CA GLU A 186 -16.93 -1.46 -3.09
C GLU A 186 -17.11 -0.65 -1.80
N TYR A 187 -16.47 -1.10 -0.72
CA TYR A 187 -16.52 -0.40 0.56
C TYR A 187 -15.97 1.04 0.45
N ILE A 188 -14.75 1.23 -0.08
CA ILE A 188 -14.17 2.58 -0.17
C ILE A 188 -14.97 3.46 -1.14
N HIS A 189 -15.46 2.89 -2.24
CA HIS A 189 -16.29 3.62 -3.21
C HIS A 189 -17.61 4.07 -2.59
N SER A 190 -18.23 3.26 -1.72
CA SER A 190 -19.43 3.63 -0.97
C SER A 190 -19.21 4.79 0.00
N LYS A 191 -17.96 4.99 0.46
CA LYS A 191 -17.53 6.13 1.29
C LYS A 191 -17.09 7.34 0.46
N GLY A 192 -17.27 7.31 -0.86
CA GLY A 192 -16.81 8.37 -1.76
C GLY A 192 -15.30 8.43 -1.91
N VAL A 193 -14.57 7.36 -1.56
CA VAL A 193 -13.11 7.30 -1.65
C VAL A 193 -12.71 6.43 -2.85
N VAL A 194 -11.87 6.96 -3.72
CA VAL A 194 -11.23 6.21 -4.82
C VAL A 194 -9.75 6.04 -4.52
N HIS A 195 -9.18 4.88 -4.87
CA HIS A 195 -7.82 4.49 -4.52
C HIS A 195 -6.77 5.03 -5.51
N ARG A 196 -7.00 4.82 -6.81
CA ARG A 196 -6.20 5.29 -7.96
C ARG A 196 -4.79 4.70 -8.13
N ASP A 197 -4.37 3.76 -7.28
CA ASP A 197 -3.13 2.98 -7.47
C ASP A 197 -3.30 1.51 -7.04
N ILE A 198 -4.41 0.87 -7.43
CA ILE A 198 -4.63 -0.56 -7.19
C ILE A 198 -3.68 -1.36 -8.08
N LYS A 199 -2.87 -2.23 -7.46
CA LYS A 199 -1.88 -3.09 -8.11
C LYS A 199 -1.42 -4.19 -7.16
N CYS A 200 -0.78 -5.24 -7.66
CA CYS A 200 -0.37 -6.39 -6.84
C CYS A 200 0.60 -6.00 -5.71
N GLU A 201 1.39 -4.94 -5.88
CA GLU A 201 2.31 -4.39 -4.89
C GLU A 201 1.59 -3.74 -3.70
N ASN A 202 0.39 -3.19 -3.93
CA ASN A 202 -0.42 -2.52 -2.91
C ASN A 202 -1.48 -3.45 -2.31
N LEU A 203 -1.31 -4.76 -2.49
CA LEU A 203 -2.16 -5.80 -1.93
C LEU A 203 -1.27 -6.71 -1.09
N LEU A 204 -1.53 -6.77 0.21
CA LEU A 204 -0.83 -7.66 1.13
C LEU A 204 -1.68 -8.87 1.48
N LEU A 205 -1.05 -9.90 2.02
CA LEU A 205 -1.70 -11.11 2.53
C LEU A 205 -1.43 -11.23 4.03
N ASP A 206 -2.50 -11.27 4.84
CA ASP A 206 -2.37 -11.50 6.28
C ASP A 206 -2.01 -12.94 6.62
N GLU A 207 -1.81 -13.26 7.90
CA GLU A 207 -1.47 -14.61 8.39
C GLU A 207 -2.42 -15.72 7.89
N ASN A 208 -3.68 -15.39 7.60
CA ASN A 208 -4.71 -16.31 7.15
C ASN A 208 -4.89 -16.28 5.62
N TRP A 209 -3.94 -15.68 4.89
CA TRP A 209 -3.97 -15.50 3.44
C TRP A 209 -5.12 -14.62 2.94
N ASN A 210 -5.67 -13.74 3.79
CA ASN A 210 -6.65 -12.76 3.36
C ASN A 210 -5.97 -11.51 2.80
N LEU A 211 -6.53 -11.01 1.71
CA LEU A 211 -6.09 -9.79 1.05
C LEU A 211 -6.35 -8.56 1.93
N LYS A 212 -5.35 -7.68 2.00
CA LYS A 212 -5.41 -6.35 2.61
C LYS A 212 -4.93 -5.30 1.60
N LEU A 213 -5.82 -4.40 1.18
CA LEU A 213 -5.46 -3.24 0.37
C LEU A 213 -4.73 -2.21 1.23
N ILE A 214 -3.60 -1.71 0.72
CA ILE A 214 -2.73 -0.71 1.36
C ILE A 214 -2.51 0.51 0.45
N ASP A 215 -1.85 1.54 1.00
CA ASP A 215 -1.29 2.70 0.29
C ASP A 215 -2.31 3.61 -0.42
N PHE A 216 -3.00 4.40 0.39
CA PHE A 216 -3.94 5.43 -0.05
C PHE A 216 -3.27 6.76 -0.41
N GLY A 217 -1.96 6.78 -0.71
CA GLY A 217 -1.25 8.01 -1.06
C GLY A 217 -1.85 8.76 -2.26
N PHE A 218 -2.44 8.03 -3.21
CA PHE A 218 -3.15 8.58 -4.35
C PHE A 218 -4.67 8.71 -4.15
N ALA A 219 -5.19 8.43 -2.96
CA ALA A 219 -6.63 8.43 -2.77
C ALA A 219 -7.25 9.84 -2.89
N ARG A 220 -8.56 9.88 -3.14
CA ARG A 220 -9.36 11.12 -3.23
C ARG A 220 -10.76 10.89 -2.65
N LYS A 221 -11.24 11.82 -1.81
CA LYS A 221 -12.59 11.80 -1.20
C LYS A 221 -13.61 12.69 -1.93
N ASP A 222 -13.17 13.78 -2.56
CA ASP A 222 -14.05 14.74 -3.24
C ASP A 222 -14.40 14.30 -4.66
N THR A 223 -15.03 13.12 -4.78
CA THR A 223 -15.29 12.46 -6.06
C THR A 223 -16.72 12.63 -6.55
N ARG A 224 -17.60 13.24 -5.75
CA ARG A 224 -19.00 13.50 -6.10
C ARG A 224 -19.38 14.93 -5.80
N THR A 225 -20.24 15.50 -6.63
CA THR A 225 -20.90 16.77 -6.38
C THR A 225 -22.01 16.61 -5.33
N PRO A 226 -22.58 17.70 -4.77
CA PRO A 226 -23.70 17.61 -3.82
C PRO A 226 -24.95 16.88 -4.37
N ASP A 227 -25.15 16.90 -5.68
CA ASP A 227 -26.19 16.17 -6.42
C ASP A 227 -25.75 14.75 -6.83
N TYR A 228 -24.73 14.19 -6.15
CA TYR A 228 -24.21 12.83 -6.30
C TYR A 228 -23.60 12.47 -7.67
N GLN A 229 -23.39 13.44 -8.55
CA GLN A 229 -22.73 13.23 -9.84
C GLN A 229 -21.24 13.00 -9.67
N VAL A 230 -20.67 12.10 -10.48
CA VAL A 230 -19.24 11.78 -10.42
C VAL A 230 -18.42 12.97 -10.94
N ILE A 231 -17.45 13.43 -10.13
CA ILE A 231 -16.48 14.45 -10.52
C ILE A 231 -15.30 13.79 -11.22
N LEU A 232 -15.23 13.98 -12.54
CA LEU A 232 -14.12 13.48 -13.35
C LEU A 232 -12.77 13.99 -12.82
N SER A 233 -11.78 13.10 -12.76
CA SER A 233 -10.42 13.45 -12.37
C SER A 233 -9.62 13.93 -13.57
N LYS A 234 -8.83 15.00 -13.37
CA LYS A 234 -7.85 15.51 -14.34
C LYS A 234 -6.40 15.24 -13.90
N THR A 235 -6.22 14.46 -12.84
CA THR A 235 -4.89 14.08 -12.32
C THR A 235 -4.57 12.66 -12.78
N PHE A 236 -3.55 12.53 -13.63
CA PHE A 236 -3.09 11.26 -14.17
C PHE A 236 -1.96 10.71 -13.30
N CYS A 237 -2.30 9.81 -12.38
CA CYS A 237 -1.38 9.24 -11.40
C CYS A 237 -1.53 7.71 -11.34
N GLY A 238 -0.72 7.09 -10.48
CA GLY A 238 -0.70 5.65 -10.32
C GLY A 238 0.22 4.96 -11.33
N SER A 239 0.27 3.64 -11.23
CA SER A 239 1.19 2.82 -12.01
C SER A 239 0.64 2.54 -13.41
N TYR A 240 1.31 3.01 -14.46
CA TYR A 240 0.78 2.95 -15.84
C TYR A 240 0.40 1.54 -16.32
N ALA A 241 1.09 0.51 -15.86
CA ALA A 241 0.79 -0.88 -16.17
C ALA A 241 -0.62 -1.34 -15.74
N TYR A 242 -1.21 -0.68 -14.74
CA TYR A 242 -2.55 -0.94 -14.21
C TYR A 242 -3.55 0.16 -14.58
N ALA A 243 -3.09 1.22 -15.24
CA ALA A 243 -3.92 2.37 -15.57
C ALA A 243 -4.89 2.07 -16.71
N SER A 244 -6.09 2.64 -16.62
CA SER A 244 -7.09 2.54 -17.66
C SER A 244 -6.72 3.34 -18.92
N PRO A 245 -7.34 3.04 -20.08
CA PRO A 245 -7.04 3.72 -21.34
C PRO A 245 -7.22 5.23 -21.27
N GLU A 246 -8.22 5.70 -20.53
CA GLU A 246 -8.52 7.12 -20.34
C GLU A 246 -7.44 7.86 -19.53
N ILE A 247 -6.87 7.22 -18.50
CA ILE A 247 -5.71 7.77 -17.78
C ILE A 247 -4.51 7.87 -18.72
N LEU A 248 -4.23 6.80 -19.48
CA LEU A 248 -3.09 6.73 -20.40
C LEU A 248 -3.20 7.73 -21.55
N LYS A 249 -4.42 8.08 -21.97
CA LYS A 249 -4.70 9.12 -22.99
C LYS A 249 -4.63 10.54 -22.42
N GLY A 250 -4.52 10.70 -21.10
CA GLY A 250 -4.53 12.02 -20.47
C GLY A 250 -5.87 12.74 -20.59
N VAL A 251 -6.99 12.02 -20.62
CA VAL A 251 -8.34 12.61 -20.70
C VAL A 251 -9.05 12.52 -19.35
N ALA A 252 -9.87 13.51 -19.04
CA ALA A 252 -10.63 13.52 -17.79
C ALA A 252 -11.45 12.22 -17.66
N TYR A 253 -11.35 11.56 -16.51
CA TYR A 253 -11.85 10.19 -16.34
C TYR A 253 -12.69 10.00 -15.09
N ASP A 254 -13.58 9.01 -15.12
CA ASP A 254 -14.27 8.52 -13.94
C ASP A 254 -13.28 7.70 -13.09
N PRO A 255 -12.91 8.17 -11.87
CA PRO A 255 -11.94 7.47 -11.06
C PRO A 255 -12.46 6.15 -10.48
N PHE A 256 -13.77 5.98 -10.30
CA PHE A 256 -14.36 4.73 -9.82
C PHE A 256 -14.22 3.63 -10.89
N MET A 257 -14.55 3.96 -12.14
CA MET A 257 -14.40 3.02 -13.27
C MET A 257 -12.94 2.68 -13.55
N SER A 258 -12.01 3.56 -13.17
CA SER A 258 -10.57 3.32 -13.30
C SER A 258 -10.03 2.35 -12.24
N ASP A 259 -10.49 2.46 -10.98
CA ASP A 259 -10.19 1.46 -9.94
C ASP A 259 -10.69 0.06 -10.36
N ILE A 260 -11.89 -0.02 -10.95
CA ILE A 260 -12.45 -1.30 -11.43
C ILE A 260 -11.61 -1.90 -12.56
N TRP A 261 -11.12 -1.08 -13.49
CA TRP A 261 -10.16 -1.53 -14.51
C TRP A 261 -8.90 -2.14 -13.86
N ALA A 262 -8.32 -1.45 -12.88
CA ALA A 262 -7.14 -1.93 -12.17
C ALA A 262 -7.40 -3.27 -11.44
N CYS A 263 -8.59 -3.48 -10.87
CA CYS A 263 -9.00 -4.78 -10.34
C CYS A 263 -8.98 -5.89 -11.41
N GLY A 264 -9.45 -5.60 -12.63
CA GLY A 264 -9.38 -6.54 -13.75
C GLY A 264 -7.95 -6.89 -14.15
N VAL A 265 -7.05 -5.91 -14.14
CA VAL A 265 -5.61 -6.12 -14.39
C VAL A 265 -5.00 -7.02 -13.31
N VAL A 266 -5.33 -6.80 -12.03
CA VAL A 266 -4.88 -7.66 -10.92
C VAL A 266 -5.44 -9.08 -11.06
N CYS A 267 -6.72 -9.24 -11.41
CA CYS A 267 -7.33 -10.55 -11.64
C CYS A 267 -6.61 -11.32 -12.74
N TYR A 268 -6.36 -10.68 -13.88
CA TYR A 268 -5.58 -11.26 -14.97
C TYR A 268 -4.17 -11.64 -14.51
N ALA A 269 -3.50 -10.78 -13.73
CA ALA A 269 -2.16 -11.05 -13.22
C ALA A 269 -2.11 -12.26 -12.28
N MET A 270 -3.10 -12.45 -11.41
CA MET A 270 -3.21 -13.65 -10.57
C MET A 270 -3.36 -14.91 -11.41
N ILE A 271 -4.31 -14.91 -12.36
CA ILE A 271 -4.64 -16.08 -13.17
C ILE A 271 -3.52 -16.48 -14.12
N PHE A 272 -2.86 -15.51 -14.76
CA PHE A 272 -1.91 -15.77 -15.86
C PHE A 272 -0.46 -15.48 -15.52
N GLY A 273 -0.16 -14.96 -14.32
CA GLY A 273 1.22 -14.69 -13.90
C GLY A 273 1.90 -13.52 -14.60
N ARG A 274 1.14 -12.77 -15.40
CA ARG A 274 1.64 -11.68 -16.25
C ARG A 274 0.55 -10.64 -16.42
N LEU A 275 0.94 -9.43 -16.81
CA LEU A 275 -0.03 -8.37 -17.09
C LEU A 275 -0.77 -8.63 -18.43
N PRO A 276 -2.04 -8.18 -18.55
CA PRO A 276 -2.81 -8.29 -19.79
C PRO A 276 -2.21 -7.46 -20.93
N TYR A 277 -1.60 -6.34 -20.56
CA TYR A 277 -0.95 -5.41 -21.47
C TYR A 277 0.44 -5.10 -20.93
N ASP A 278 1.46 -5.24 -21.78
CA ASP A 278 2.83 -4.87 -21.46
C ASP A 278 3.35 -3.90 -22.54
N GLY A 279 4.13 -2.92 -22.11
CA GLY A 279 4.67 -1.89 -22.96
C GLY A 279 5.77 -1.13 -22.26
N SER A 280 6.88 -0.90 -22.96
CA SER A 280 8.00 -0.10 -22.44
C SER A 280 7.66 1.39 -22.29
N ASN A 281 6.56 1.84 -22.89
CA ASN A 281 6.03 3.20 -22.75
C ASN A 281 4.51 3.24 -22.98
N VAL A 282 3.91 4.38 -22.64
CA VAL A 282 2.46 4.65 -22.73
C VAL A 282 1.91 4.44 -24.15
N HIS A 283 2.66 4.84 -25.19
CA HIS A 283 2.21 4.68 -26.58
C HIS A 283 2.07 3.21 -26.98
N ILE A 284 3.05 2.38 -26.63
CA ILE A 284 2.99 0.93 -26.87
C ILE A 284 1.86 0.31 -26.06
N LEU A 285 1.68 0.72 -24.80
CA LEU A 285 0.63 0.21 -23.94
C LEU A 285 -0.77 0.50 -24.52
N LEU A 286 -1.01 1.74 -24.96
CA LEU A 286 -2.25 2.11 -25.65
C LEU A 286 -2.48 1.32 -26.94
N LYS A 287 -1.43 1.08 -27.73
CA LYS A 287 -1.52 0.24 -28.93
C LYS A 287 -1.95 -1.19 -28.57
N ARG A 288 -1.42 -1.76 -27.48
CA ARG A 288 -1.81 -3.10 -26.99
C ARG A 288 -3.23 -3.14 -26.45
N ILE A 289 -3.67 -2.11 -25.75
CA ILE A 289 -5.04 -2.05 -25.21
C ILE A 289 -6.08 -1.94 -26.34
N ASN A 290 -5.75 -1.28 -27.44
CA ASN A 290 -6.64 -1.22 -28.61
C ASN A 290 -6.67 -2.52 -29.43
N GLN A 291 -5.86 -3.53 -29.08
CA GLN A 291 -5.93 -4.87 -29.66
C GLN A 291 -6.85 -5.76 -28.82
N SER A 292 -7.29 -6.88 -29.39
CA SER A 292 -8.04 -7.88 -28.64
C SER A 292 -7.21 -8.39 -27.45
N LEU A 293 -7.86 -8.50 -26.28
CA LEU A 293 -7.25 -9.07 -25.09
C LEU A 293 -6.83 -10.52 -25.36
N VAL A 294 -5.58 -10.86 -25.04
CA VAL A 294 -5.00 -12.18 -25.30
C VAL A 294 -5.01 -13.00 -24.02
N PHE A 295 -5.60 -14.19 -24.07
CA PHE A 295 -5.53 -15.18 -23.01
C PHE A 295 -4.54 -16.28 -23.40
N PRO A 296 -3.46 -16.51 -22.62
CA PRO A 296 -2.54 -17.60 -22.91
C PRO A 296 -3.21 -18.97 -22.78
N LYS A 297 -2.67 -19.97 -23.49
CA LYS A 297 -3.16 -21.36 -23.40
C LYS A 297 -2.80 -22.04 -22.09
N SER A 298 -1.70 -21.61 -21.44
CA SER A 298 -1.22 -22.12 -20.17
C SER A 298 -0.73 -20.94 -19.30
N PRO A 299 -1.21 -20.81 -18.05
CA PRO A 299 -2.32 -21.58 -17.47
C PRO A 299 -3.64 -21.32 -18.23
N SER A 300 -4.52 -22.31 -18.26
CA SER A 300 -5.85 -22.17 -18.83
C SER A 300 -6.81 -21.61 -17.78
N ALA A 301 -7.70 -20.71 -18.21
CA ALA A 301 -8.83 -20.25 -17.40
C ALA A 301 -10.15 -20.65 -18.08
N SER A 302 -11.20 -20.79 -17.27
CA SER A 302 -12.58 -21.06 -17.72
C SER A 302 -13.11 -19.98 -18.66
N SER A 303 -14.18 -20.30 -19.40
CA SER A 303 -14.90 -19.34 -20.24
C SER A 303 -15.45 -18.20 -19.39
N GLU A 304 -15.95 -18.52 -18.20
CA GLU A 304 -16.58 -17.58 -17.26
C GLU A 304 -15.52 -16.61 -16.71
N CYS A 305 -14.33 -17.09 -16.35
CA CYS A 305 -13.23 -16.24 -15.90
C CYS A 305 -12.84 -15.23 -16.98
N LYS A 306 -12.63 -15.72 -18.22
CA LYS A 306 -12.29 -14.89 -19.36
C LYS A 306 -13.38 -13.87 -19.67
N HIS A 307 -14.65 -14.29 -19.59
CA HIS A 307 -15.82 -13.44 -19.79
C HIS A 307 -15.82 -12.24 -18.83
N MET A 308 -15.66 -12.49 -17.53
CA MET A 308 -15.62 -11.44 -16.52
C MET A 308 -14.44 -10.48 -16.77
N ILE A 309 -13.23 -11.01 -17.01
CA ILE A 309 -12.05 -10.19 -17.27
C ILE A 309 -12.23 -9.32 -18.52
N MET A 310 -12.81 -9.86 -19.60
CA MET A 310 -13.09 -9.10 -20.82
C MET A 310 -14.04 -7.92 -20.57
N HIS A 311 -15.06 -8.10 -19.74
CA HIS A 311 -16.04 -7.05 -19.43
C HIS A 311 -15.48 -5.98 -18.48
N ILE A 312 -14.58 -6.35 -17.57
CA ILE A 312 -13.87 -5.37 -16.72
C ILE A 312 -12.81 -4.60 -17.53
N LEU A 313 -12.10 -5.27 -18.44
CA LEU A 313 -11.09 -4.66 -19.31
C LEU A 313 -11.68 -4.14 -20.64
N ALA A 314 -12.96 -3.75 -20.61
CA ALA A 314 -13.65 -3.18 -21.76
C ALA A 314 -13.56 -1.63 -21.81
N PRO A 315 -13.87 -1.01 -22.96
CA PRO A 315 -14.07 0.43 -23.05
C PRO A 315 -15.08 0.93 -22.02
N VAL A 316 -14.84 2.11 -21.43
CA VAL A 316 -15.60 2.64 -20.28
C VAL A 316 -17.13 2.61 -20.44
N LYS A 317 -17.66 2.76 -21.66
CA LYS A 317 -19.10 2.74 -21.95
C LYS A 317 -19.79 1.41 -21.67
N ILE A 318 -19.06 0.31 -21.79
CA ILE A 318 -19.57 -1.06 -21.61
C ILE A 318 -18.83 -1.81 -20.50
N ARG A 319 -17.89 -1.13 -19.82
CA ARG A 319 -17.13 -1.67 -18.71
C ARG A 319 -18.08 -1.99 -17.55
N TYR A 320 -17.91 -3.17 -16.95
CA TYR A 320 -18.68 -3.51 -15.77
C TYR A 320 -18.41 -2.54 -14.62
N ASN A 321 -19.47 -2.13 -13.94
CA ASN A 321 -19.39 -1.54 -12.61
C ASN A 321 -19.37 -2.65 -11.52
N ILE A 322 -19.20 -2.28 -10.26
CA ILE A 322 -19.13 -3.25 -9.14
C ILE A 322 -20.36 -4.18 -9.07
N PRO A 323 -21.61 -3.69 -9.10
CA PRO A 323 -22.79 -4.57 -9.14
C PRO A 323 -22.71 -5.61 -10.26
N GLN A 324 -22.39 -5.18 -11.49
CA GLN A 324 -22.25 -6.09 -12.63
C GLN A 324 -21.12 -7.12 -12.44
N VAL A 325 -20.00 -6.72 -11.83
CA VAL A 325 -18.92 -7.68 -11.48
C VAL A 325 -19.41 -8.72 -10.47
N LYS A 326 -20.18 -8.30 -9.46
CA LYS A 326 -20.68 -9.20 -8.41
C LYS A 326 -21.78 -10.15 -8.90
N ASP A 327 -22.52 -9.73 -9.93
CA ASP A 327 -23.55 -10.53 -10.60
C ASP A 327 -22.97 -11.46 -11.70
N ASP A 328 -21.69 -11.32 -12.06
CA ASP A 328 -21.07 -12.17 -13.08
C ASP A 328 -21.02 -13.64 -12.60
N PRO A 329 -21.36 -14.62 -13.47
CA PRO A 329 -21.36 -16.03 -13.11
C PRO A 329 -20.06 -16.52 -12.48
N TRP A 330 -18.90 -16.05 -12.96
CA TRP A 330 -17.61 -16.45 -12.41
C TRP A 330 -17.43 -15.97 -10.96
N TYR A 331 -17.91 -14.76 -10.65
CA TYR A 331 -17.86 -14.21 -9.30
C TYR A 331 -18.75 -15.01 -8.35
N LEU A 332 -19.90 -15.49 -8.80
CA LEU A 332 -20.85 -16.21 -7.95
C LEU A 332 -20.45 -17.66 -7.63
N LEU A 333 -19.49 -18.24 -8.36
CA LEU A 333 -18.98 -19.58 -8.08
C LEU A 333 -18.41 -19.68 -6.66
N LYS A 334 -18.73 -20.79 -5.99
CA LYS A 334 -18.26 -21.09 -4.62
C LYS A 334 -16.79 -21.43 -4.57
#